data_AF-A0A1W2E272-F1
#
_entry.id   AF-A0A1W2E272-F1
#
_cell.length_a   1.000
_cell.length_b   1.000
_cell.length_c   1.000
_cell.angle_alpha   90.00
_cell.angle_beta   90.00
_cell.angle_gamma   90.00
#
_symmetry.space_group_name_H-M   'P 1'
#
loop_
_entity.id
_entity.type
_entity.pdbx_description
1 polymer ?
#
loop_
_entity_poly.entity_id
_entity_poly.type
_entity_poly.pdbx_seq_one_letter_code
_entity_poly.pdbx_strand_id
1 'polypeptide(L)'
;MNARLGTFKYFLECYFNVSANYDELTLIIKEFNSGENTKYRKQLYTELSLIEQQEDWDMIREFVRKHGGRKMDEERLKWFIHELQYGIEVS
;
A
#
# COMPACT_ATOMS: atom_id res chain seq x y z
N MET A 1 14.61 9.74 -5.26
CA MET A 1 13.47 9.32 -4.42
C MET A 1 13.09 7.84 -4.54
N ASN A 2 13.83 6.97 -5.26
CA ASN A 2 13.41 5.57 -5.47
C ASN A 2 13.68 4.59 -4.30
N ALA A 3 14.33 5.00 -3.21
CA ALA A 3 14.73 4.10 -2.12
C ALA A 3 13.75 4.06 -0.92
N ARG A 4 12.61 4.77 -0.96
CA ARG A 4 11.76 5.01 0.23
C ARG A 4 10.42 4.26 0.28
N LEU A 5 9.98 3.59 -0.78
CA LEU A 5 8.66 2.91 -0.85
C LEU A 5 8.81 1.43 -1.23
N GLY A 6 9.84 0.77 -0.69
CA GLY A 6 10.24 -0.57 -1.11
C GLY A 6 9.22 -1.63 -0.69
N THR A 7 8.67 -1.49 0.51
CA THR A 7 7.69 -2.45 1.03
C THR A 7 6.30 -2.18 0.47
N PHE A 8 5.93 -0.92 0.21
CA PHE A 8 4.70 -0.57 -0.48
C PHE A 8 4.70 -1.07 -1.93
N LYS A 9 5.84 -0.93 -2.63
CA LYS A 9 6.04 -1.57 -3.94
C LYS A 9 5.80 -3.08 -3.85
N TYR A 10 6.43 -3.76 -2.90
CA TYR A 10 6.28 -5.19 -2.70
C TYR A 10 4.81 -5.58 -2.43
N PHE A 11 4.11 -4.83 -1.58
CA PHE A 11 2.68 -5.03 -1.32
C PHE A 11 1.87 -4.93 -2.62
N LEU A 12 2.10 -3.91 -3.45
CA LEU A 12 1.39 -3.74 -4.71
C LEU A 12 1.70 -4.86 -5.71
N GLU A 13 2.95 -5.30 -5.81
CA GLU A 13 3.36 -6.31 -6.79
C GLU A 13 2.90 -7.72 -6.39
N CYS A 14 2.95 -8.06 -5.09
CA CYS A 14 2.67 -9.41 -4.60
C CYS A 14 1.25 -9.60 -4.07
N TYR A 15 0.63 -8.57 -3.49
CA TYR A 15 -0.66 -8.69 -2.79
C TYR A 15 -1.78 -7.94 -3.49
N PHE A 16 -1.55 -6.70 -3.95
CA PHE A 16 -2.59 -5.85 -4.55
C PHE A 16 -2.33 -5.50 -6.03
N ASN A 17 -1.94 -6.51 -6.82
CA ASN A 17 -1.69 -6.34 -8.26
C ASN A 17 -3.01 -6.35 -9.06
N VAL A 18 -2.93 -6.29 -10.39
CA VAL A 18 -4.08 -6.18 -11.30
C VAL A 18 -5.15 -7.25 -11.11
N SER A 19 -4.81 -8.44 -10.59
CA SER A 19 -5.77 -9.54 -10.42
C SER A 19 -6.59 -9.46 -9.13
N ALA A 20 -6.18 -8.67 -8.12
CA ALA A 20 -6.91 -8.58 -6.87
C ALA A 20 -8.28 -7.90 -7.05
N ASN A 21 -9.24 -8.12 -6.16
CA ASN A 21 -10.42 -7.26 -6.06
C ASN A 21 -10.24 -6.22 -4.94
N TYR A 22 -10.81 -5.04 -5.12
CA TYR A 22 -10.87 -4.02 -4.06
C TYR A 22 -11.70 -4.47 -2.87
N ASP A 23 -12.77 -5.25 -3.10
CA ASP A 23 -13.60 -5.81 -2.03
C ASP A 23 -12.83 -6.81 -1.14
N GLU A 24 -11.70 -7.32 -1.64
CA GLU A 24 -10.82 -8.25 -0.94
C GLU A 24 -9.71 -7.53 -0.15
N LEU A 25 -9.64 -6.20 -0.19
CA LEU A 25 -8.54 -5.46 0.43
C LEU A 25 -8.32 -5.83 1.91
N THR A 26 -9.41 -5.96 2.67
CA THR A 26 -9.36 -6.39 4.08
C THR A 26 -8.78 -7.80 4.25
N LEU A 27 -9.09 -8.71 3.32
CA LEU A 27 -8.53 -10.07 3.34
C LEU A 27 -7.04 -10.04 2.96
N ILE A 28 -6.68 -9.28 1.94
CA ILE A 28 -5.30 -9.12 1.47
C ILE A 28 -4.40 -8.53 2.57
N ILE A 29 -4.90 -7.54 3.31
CA ILE A 29 -4.18 -6.98 4.47
C ILE A 29 -3.98 -8.04 5.56
N LYS A 30 -4.99 -8.87 5.84
CA LYS A 30 -4.86 -9.98 6.81
C LYS A 30 -3.83 -11.02 6.35
N GLU A 31 -3.80 -11.35 5.08
CA GLU A 31 -2.79 -12.25 4.49
C GLU A 31 -1.38 -11.67 4.64
N PHE A 32 -1.21 -10.37 4.34
CA PHE A 32 0.06 -9.69 4.56
C PHE A 32 0.47 -9.71 6.04
N ASN A 33 -0.45 -9.37 6.95
CA ASN A 33 -0.16 -9.38 8.40
C ASN A 33 0.23 -10.75 8.93
N SER A 34 -0.37 -11.82 8.38
CA SER A 34 -0.14 -13.20 8.81
C SER A 34 1.11 -13.82 8.16
N GLY A 35 1.42 -13.42 6.93
CA GLY A 35 2.53 -13.97 6.15
C GLY A 35 3.86 -13.25 6.37
N GLU A 36 3.83 -11.95 6.68
CA GLU A 36 5.03 -11.12 6.79
C GLU A 36 5.45 -10.85 8.23
N ASN A 37 6.75 -10.80 8.46
CA ASN A 37 7.27 -10.50 9.79
C ASN A 37 7.04 -9.03 10.19
N THR A 38 7.13 -8.75 11.49
CA THR A 38 6.94 -7.41 12.07
C THR A 38 7.85 -6.33 11.46
N LYS A 39 9.04 -6.68 10.93
CA LYS A 39 9.91 -5.70 10.26
C LYS A 39 9.26 -5.18 8.98
N TYR A 40 8.74 -6.06 8.11
CA TYR A 40 8.06 -5.63 6.89
C TYR A 40 6.77 -4.87 7.19
N ARG A 41 5.98 -5.32 8.19
CA ARG A 41 4.77 -4.61 8.63
C ARG A 41 5.07 -3.17 9.09
N LYS A 42 6.08 -2.99 9.95
CA LYS A 42 6.52 -1.65 10.41
C LYS A 42 7.05 -0.78 9.28
N GLN A 43 7.79 -1.37 8.33
CA GLN A 43 8.28 -0.64 7.16
C GLN A 43 7.11 -0.15 6.30
N LEU A 44 6.16 -1.03 5.96
CA LEU A 44 4.98 -0.64 5.19
C LEU A 44 4.19 0.48 5.89
N TYR A 45 3.94 0.35 7.18
CA TYR A 45 3.27 1.40 7.96
C TYR A 45 4.01 2.74 7.88
N THR A 46 5.34 2.73 8.05
CA THR A 46 6.17 3.95 7.96
C THR A 46 6.10 4.58 6.57
N GLU A 47 6.13 3.75 5.52
CA GLU A 47 6.03 4.21 4.13
C GLU A 47 4.66 4.84 3.84
N LEU A 48 3.57 4.27 4.35
CA LEU A 48 2.22 4.82 4.22
C LEU A 48 2.08 6.16 4.95
N SER A 49 2.62 6.29 6.17
CA SER A 49 2.61 7.58 6.89
C SER A 49 3.42 8.65 6.16
N LEU A 50 4.51 8.29 5.48
CA LEU A 50 5.28 9.22 4.65
C LEU A 50 4.51 9.67 3.40
N ILE A 51 3.68 8.79 2.83
CA ILE A 51 2.79 9.11 1.71
C ILE A 51 1.76 10.14 2.16
N GLU A 52 1.08 9.90 3.30
CA GLU A 52 0.10 10.84 3.85
C GLU A 52 0.70 12.22 4.13
N GLN A 53 1.93 12.29 4.65
CA GLN A 53 2.59 13.55 4.99
C GLN A 53 3.08 14.36 3.78
N GLN A 54 3.42 13.71 2.66
CA GLN A 54 3.96 14.39 1.49
C GLN A 54 2.87 15.01 0.60
N GLU A 55 1.64 14.49 0.68
CA GLU A 55 0.47 14.94 -0.10
C GLU A 55 0.69 15.01 -1.64
N ASP A 56 1.74 14.38 -2.17
CA ASP A 56 2.01 14.29 -3.60
C ASP A 56 1.22 13.12 -4.23
N TRP A 57 -0.10 13.27 -4.24
CA TRP A 57 -1.03 12.22 -4.65
C TRP A 57 -0.89 11.81 -6.11
N ASP A 58 -0.46 12.72 -6.99
CA ASP A 58 -0.21 12.40 -8.40
C ASP A 58 1.00 11.48 -8.55
N MET A 59 2.09 11.73 -7.82
CA MET A 59 3.25 10.84 -7.80
C MET A 59 2.90 9.44 -7.28
N ILE A 60 2.10 9.36 -6.21
CA ILE A 60 1.66 8.08 -5.65
C ILE A 60 0.67 7.36 -6.56
N ARG A 61 -0.21 8.08 -7.26
CA ARG A 61 -1.11 7.49 -8.26
C ARG A 61 -0.31 6.82 -9.37
N GLU A 62 0.72 7.50 -9.89
CA GLU A 62 1.61 6.94 -10.90
C GLU A 62 2.42 5.75 -10.36
N PHE A 63 2.82 5.78 -9.10
CA PHE A 63 3.51 4.67 -8.44
C PHE A 63 2.61 3.42 -8.36
N VAL A 64 1.37 3.56 -7.88
CA VAL A 64 0.38 2.49 -7.81
C VAL A 64 0.04 1.94 -9.19
N ARG A 65 -0.08 2.82 -10.20
CA ARG A 65 -0.28 2.41 -11.59
C ARG A 65 0.89 1.59 -12.12
N LYS A 66 2.12 1.99 -11.82
CA LYS A 66 3.35 1.35 -12.30
C LYS A 66 3.60 -0.02 -11.65
N HIS A 67 3.36 -0.13 -10.34
CA HIS A 67 3.74 -1.31 -9.56
C HIS A 67 2.58 -2.26 -9.28
N GLY A 68 1.36 -1.75 -9.07
CA GLY A 68 0.16 -2.57 -8.90
C GLY A 68 -0.66 -2.75 -10.19
N GLY A 69 -0.36 -2.01 -11.25
CA GLY A 69 -1.16 -2.00 -12.47
C GLY A 69 -2.56 -1.38 -12.27
N ARG A 70 -2.76 -0.60 -11.21
CA ARG A 70 -4.07 -0.05 -10.83
C ARG A 70 -4.20 1.42 -11.20
N LYS A 71 -5.32 1.76 -11.82
CA LYS A 71 -5.73 3.16 -11.99
C LYS A 71 -6.72 3.49 -10.87
N MET A 72 -6.38 4.49 -10.07
CA MET A 72 -7.22 5.03 -9.01
C MET A 72 -7.36 6.53 -9.25
N ASP A 73 -8.54 7.08 -9.01
CA ASP A 73 -8.69 8.51 -8.78
C ASP A 73 -8.11 8.88 -7.40
N GLU A 74 -8.08 10.17 -7.08
CA GLU A 74 -7.50 10.65 -5.83
C GLU A 74 -8.25 10.17 -4.59
N GLU A 75 -9.58 10.19 -4.62
CA GLU A 75 -10.42 9.77 -3.49
C GLU A 75 -10.20 8.30 -3.17
N ARG A 76 -10.20 7.44 -4.19
CA ARG A 76 -9.94 6.01 -4.04
C ARG A 76 -8.51 5.74 -3.62
N LEU A 77 -7.54 6.52 -4.10
CA LEU A 77 -6.15 6.38 -3.67
C LEU A 77 -5.99 6.72 -2.19
N LYS A 78 -6.57 7.84 -1.73
CA LYS A 78 -6.55 8.24 -0.32
C LYS A 78 -7.22 7.21 0.57
N TRP A 79 -8.40 6.73 0.19
CA TRP A 79 -9.08 5.63 0.88
C TRP A 79 -8.20 4.39 0.96
N PHE A 80 -7.61 3.96 -0.15
CA PHE A 80 -6.74 2.79 -0.20
C PHE A 80 -5.55 2.91 0.76
N ILE A 81 -4.80 4.03 0.70
CA ILE A 81 -3.67 4.28 1.61
C ILE A 81 -4.12 4.25 3.07
N HIS A 82 -5.25 4.87 3.38
CA HIS A 82 -5.81 4.92 4.73
C HIS A 82 -6.19 3.52 5.25
N GLU A 83 -6.91 2.73 4.46
CA GLU A 83 -7.30 1.36 4.84
C GLU A 83 -6.09 0.45 5.05
N LEU A 84 -5.08 0.55 4.19
CA LEU A 84 -3.82 -0.16 4.40
C LEU A 84 -3.21 0.24 5.74
N GLN A 85 -3.02 1.54 5.98
CA GLN A 85 -2.33 2.02 7.17
C GLN A 85 -3.06 1.64 8.47
N TYR A 86 -4.39 1.69 8.47
CA TYR A 86 -5.21 1.29 9.60
C TYR A 86 -5.18 -0.23 9.84
N GLY A 87 -5.12 -1.01 8.76
CA GLY A 87 -5.17 -2.47 8.84
C GLY A 87 -3.82 -3.15 9.12
N ILE A 88 -2.68 -2.48 8.92
CA ILE A 88 -1.36 -3.07 9.19
C ILE A 88 -1.09 -3.19 10.68
N GLU A 89 -0.78 -4.41 11.12
CA GLU A 89 -0.45 -4.71 12.52
C GLU A 89 1.04 -4.50 12.80
N VAL A 90 1.37 -3.51 13.64
CA VAL A 90 2.76 -3.11 13.93
C VAL A 90 3.30 -3.59 15.29
N SER A 91 2.49 -4.29 16.08
CA SER A 91 2.89 -4.92 17.36
C SER A 91 3.59 -6.25 17.16
#